data_AF-A0A3P7P1S9-F1
#
_entry.id   AF-A0A3P7P1S9-F1
#
_cell.length_a   1.000
_cell.length_b   1.000
_cell.length_c   1.000
_cell.angle_alpha   90.00
_cell.angle_beta   90.00
_cell.angle_gamma   90.00
#
_symmetry.space_group_name_H-M   'P 1'
#
loop_
_entity.id
_entity.type
_entity.pdbx_description
1 polymer ?
#
loop_
_entity_poly.entity_id
_entity_poly.type
_entity_poly.pdbx_seq_one_letter_code
_entity_poly.pdbx_strand_id
1 'polypeptide(L)'
;MTGIINVYFNKPKGLLNAIHLQQRLETLAIPGMEHAERYRQICMRLMNEINEITEKVHEHIENPPLERNMPYFAGRIAWARNYYRRLEEPMNVICQMAAKILLSPEGQELVSSYNDVAGHLVAYEITILKKMNGLSASLLTFSDLPQPFGRPYVNLDPEIIGLLREIACLDKLQCPIPPLAVELWAQTDNIRHNYENLKYMCIQYAEAMDAVPAFCKVMVAPTLMSLNRTLEPGMYLHNWLSIGVPKYVQSVLDEIDRFKDLIRQIIDIRNNRIDKVIGDLGLTKMLDLPGPNDPCPEIMDLVRLTKQQTTAATEGMNNLTTAALKATVEMLNLLLRDYDQNSATSVGYEPTAKAIASRAARSHREP
;
A
#
# COMPACT_ATOMS: atom_id res chain seq x y z
N MET A 1 -8.89 64.66 -22.39
CA MET A 1 -8.16 63.79 -21.43
C MET A 1 -8.73 62.37 -21.35
N THR A 2 -10.05 62.21 -21.25
CA THR A 2 -10.75 60.91 -21.23
C THR A 2 -10.39 59.97 -22.39
N GLY A 3 -10.28 60.47 -23.62
CA GLY A 3 -9.89 59.66 -24.78
C GLY A 3 -8.46 59.08 -24.72
N ILE A 4 -7.48 59.85 -24.23
CA ILE A 4 -6.08 59.39 -24.07
C ILE A 4 -5.99 58.31 -22.98
N ILE A 5 -6.75 58.49 -21.90
CA ILE A 5 -6.81 57.52 -20.78
C ILE A 5 -7.44 56.20 -21.25
N ASN A 6 -8.51 56.24 -22.03
CA ASN A 6 -9.13 55.02 -22.60
C ASN A 6 -8.19 54.31 -23.59
N VAL A 7 -7.49 55.05 -24.46
CA VAL A 7 -6.48 54.46 -25.36
C VAL A 7 -5.32 53.83 -24.59
N TYR A 8 -4.91 54.43 -23.47
CA TYR A 8 -3.83 53.91 -22.63
C TYR A 8 -4.27 52.68 -21.80
N PHE A 9 -5.54 52.62 -21.41
CA PHE A 9 -6.16 51.49 -20.70
C PHE A 9 -6.37 50.27 -21.61
N ASN A 10 -6.60 50.50 -22.89
CA ASN A 10 -6.74 49.47 -23.92
C ASN A 10 -5.41 48.88 -24.41
N LYS A 11 -4.26 49.39 -23.96
CA LYS A 11 -2.97 48.75 -24.25
C LYS A 11 -2.90 47.38 -23.56
N PRO A 12 -2.30 46.36 -24.20
CA PRO A 12 -2.10 45.05 -23.60
C PRO A 12 -1.11 45.19 -22.44
N LYS A 13 -1.66 45.37 -21.24
CA LYS A 13 -0.96 45.34 -19.96
C LYS A 13 -1.63 44.26 -19.12
N GLY A 14 -0.86 43.61 -18.24
CA GLY A 14 -1.40 42.61 -17.32
C GLY A 14 -2.60 43.14 -16.53
N LEU A 15 -3.57 42.27 -16.22
CA LEU A 15 -4.82 42.62 -15.55
C LEU A 15 -4.60 43.46 -14.28
N LEU A 16 -3.62 43.08 -13.45
CA LEU A 16 -3.24 43.81 -12.24
C LEU A 16 -2.80 45.26 -12.52
N ASN A 17 -2.09 45.51 -13.61
CA ASN A 17 -1.70 46.88 -13.99
C ASN A 17 -2.89 47.73 -14.42
N ALA A 18 -3.90 47.12 -15.05
CA ALA A 18 -5.15 47.80 -15.38
C ALA A 18 -5.93 48.14 -14.10
N ILE A 19 -5.95 47.23 -13.13
CA ILE A 19 -6.58 47.42 -11.82
C ILE A 19 -5.88 48.53 -11.02
N HIS A 20 -4.55 48.49 -10.88
CA HIS A 20 -3.80 49.55 -10.19
C HIS A 20 -3.94 50.91 -10.85
N LEU A 21 -3.99 50.96 -12.19
CA LEU A 21 -4.23 52.20 -12.92
C LEU A 21 -5.63 52.74 -12.59
N GLN A 22 -6.64 51.88 -12.56
CA GLN A 22 -8.00 52.27 -12.21
C GLN A 22 -8.09 52.78 -10.76
N GLN A 23 -7.46 52.10 -9.79
CA GLN A 23 -7.39 52.56 -8.40
C GLN A 23 -6.75 53.94 -8.26
N ARG A 24 -5.67 54.20 -9.01
CA ARG A 24 -5.01 55.51 -9.04
C ARG A 24 -5.91 56.58 -9.65
N LEU A 25 -6.67 56.26 -10.69
CA LEU A 25 -7.60 57.20 -11.33
C LEU A 25 -8.75 57.60 -10.40
N GLU A 26 -9.25 56.68 -9.57
CA GLU A 26 -10.25 57.00 -8.55
C GLU A 26 -9.70 57.89 -7.44
N THR A 27 -8.46 57.63 -7.00
CA THR A 27 -7.78 58.45 -6.00
C THR A 27 -7.62 59.92 -6.45
N LEU A 28 -7.50 60.15 -7.76
CA LEU A 28 -7.34 61.48 -8.35
C LEU A 28 -8.65 62.28 -8.45
N ALA A 29 -9.82 61.65 -8.22
CA ALA A 29 -11.15 62.27 -8.15
C ALA A 29 -11.46 63.29 -9.27
N ILE A 30 -11.03 63.00 -10.51
CA ILE A 30 -11.20 63.91 -11.66
C ILE A 30 -12.68 63.88 -12.14
N PRO A 31 -13.38 65.04 -12.22
CA PRO A 31 -14.77 65.09 -12.67
C PRO A 31 -14.96 64.58 -14.11
N GLY A 32 -16.04 63.82 -14.36
CA GLY A 32 -16.41 63.34 -15.71
C GLY A 32 -15.71 62.06 -16.19
N MET A 33 -15.11 61.29 -15.28
CA MET A 33 -14.47 60.01 -15.60
C MET A 33 -15.48 58.84 -15.59
N GLU A 34 -15.50 58.06 -16.66
CA GLU A 34 -16.32 56.83 -16.78
C GLU A 34 -15.66 55.64 -16.05
N HIS A 35 -15.68 55.65 -14.73
CA HIS A 35 -15.11 54.56 -13.92
C HIS A 35 -15.84 53.22 -14.14
N ALA A 36 -17.17 53.25 -14.24
CA ALA A 36 -18.00 52.06 -14.39
C ALA A 36 -17.67 51.26 -15.67
N GLU A 37 -17.41 51.94 -16.79
CA GLU A 37 -17.12 51.28 -18.05
C GLU A 37 -15.73 50.60 -18.04
N ARG A 38 -14.75 51.23 -17.39
CA ARG A 38 -13.43 50.62 -17.21
C ARG A 38 -13.49 49.40 -16.31
N TYR A 39 -14.31 49.40 -15.26
CA TYR A 39 -14.54 48.20 -14.46
C TYR A 39 -15.23 47.08 -15.23
N ARG A 40 -16.20 47.39 -16.12
CA ARG A 40 -16.76 46.36 -17.02
C ARG A 40 -15.70 45.73 -17.91
N GLN A 41 -14.79 46.53 -18.46
CA GLN A 41 -13.67 46.02 -19.26
C GLN A 41 -12.71 45.17 -18.41
N ILE A 42 -12.45 45.54 -17.15
CA ILE A 42 -11.67 44.72 -16.21
C ILE A 42 -12.39 43.38 -15.96
N CYS A 43 -13.70 43.39 -15.70
CA CYS A 43 -14.50 42.19 -15.49
C CYS A 43 -14.46 41.25 -16.71
N MET A 44 -14.58 41.79 -17.93
CA MET A 44 -14.45 41.00 -19.16
C MET A 44 -13.06 40.37 -19.31
N ARG A 45 -12.00 41.10 -18.97
CA ARG A 45 -10.64 40.56 -19.01
C ARG A 45 -10.44 39.47 -17.94
N LEU A 46 -10.98 39.67 -16.74
CA LEU A 46 -10.95 38.66 -15.68
C LEU A 46 -11.74 37.41 -16.09
N MET A 47 -12.90 37.56 -16.74
CA MET A 47 -13.66 36.43 -17.25
C MET A 47 -12.84 35.60 -18.25
N ASN A 48 -12.17 36.25 -19.20
CA ASN A 48 -11.30 35.55 -20.15
C ASN A 48 -10.15 34.83 -19.44
N GLU A 49 -9.55 35.48 -18.44
CA GLU A 49 -8.46 34.89 -17.64
C GLU A 49 -8.94 33.69 -16.80
N ILE A 50 -10.15 33.75 -16.24
CA ILE A 50 -10.79 32.62 -15.57
C ILE A 50 -10.97 31.47 -16.56
N ASN A 51 -11.51 31.72 -17.76
CA ASN A 51 -11.72 30.68 -18.78
C ASN A 51 -10.40 30.02 -19.21
N GLU A 52 -9.35 30.80 -19.48
CA GLU A 52 -8.02 30.27 -19.78
C GLU A 52 -7.44 29.40 -18.65
N ILE A 53 -7.68 29.81 -17.40
CA ILE A 53 -7.22 29.04 -16.23
C ILE A 53 -8.05 27.77 -16.07
N THR A 54 -9.37 27.82 -16.29
CA THR A 54 -10.25 26.64 -16.25
C THR A 54 -9.79 25.58 -17.24
N GLU A 55 -9.49 25.96 -18.49
CA GLU A 55 -8.97 25.05 -19.50
C GLU A 55 -7.64 24.41 -19.05
N LYS A 56 -6.69 25.24 -18.59
CA LYS A 56 -5.39 24.75 -18.09
C LYS A 56 -5.52 23.83 -16.89
N VAL A 57 -6.43 24.15 -15.98
CA VAL A 57 -6.70 23.31 -14.80
C VAL A 57 -7.28 21.98 -15.25
N HIS A 58 -8.29 21.99 -16.13
CA HIS A 58 -8.90 20.76 -16.63
C HIS A 58 -7.89 19.85 -17.34
N GLU A 59 -7.01 20.43 -18.16
CA GLU A 59 -5.97 19.68 -18.90
C GLU A 59 -4.88 19.09 -17.99
N HIS A 60 -4.49 19.80 -16.93
CA HIS A 60 -3.27 19.49 -16.16
C HIS A 60 -3.53 19.09 -14.71
N ILE A 61 -4.78 18.92 -14.26
CA ILE A 61 -5.09 18.63 -12.85
C ILE A 61 -4.44 17.33 -12.35
N GLU A 62 -4.40 16.30 -13.21
CA GLU A 62 -3.79 15.01 -12.88
C GLU A 62 -2.25 15.08 -12.84
N ASN A 63 -1.65 15.90 -13.70
CA ASN A 63 -0.20 16.07 -13.75
C ASN A 63 0.19 17.51 -14.10
N PRO A 64 0.22 18.41 -13.09
CA PRO A 64 0.52 19.80 -13.34
C PRO A 64 1.98 19.98 -13.73
N PRO A 65 2.28 20.88 -14.68
CA PRO A 65 3.65 21.20 -15.04
C PRO A 65 4.36 21.81 -13.83
N LEU A 66 5.35 21.08 -13.31
CA LEU A 66 6.13 21.49 -12.15
C LEU A 66 7.39 22.24 -12.59
N GLU A 67 7.77 23.25 -11.82
CA GLU A 67 9.05 23.93 -12.00
C GLU A 67 10.24 23.02 -11.67
N ARG A 68 11.41 23.34 -12.22
CA ARG A 68 12.62 22.55 -12.00
C ARG A 68 12.96 22.51 -10.51
N ASN A 69 13.23 21.29 -10.00
CA ASN A 69 13.54 21.02 -8.60
C ASN A 69 12.37 21.26 -7.61
N MET A 70 11.14 21.44 -8.08
CA MET A 70 9.99 21.44 -7.18
C MET A 70 9.67 20.00 -6.71
N PRO A 71 9.42 19.79 -5.40
CA PRO A 71 8.92 18.52 -4.89
C PRO A 71 7.55 18.18 -5.48
N TYR A 72 7.18 16.90 -5.47
CA TYR A 72 6.03 16.41 -6.23
C TYR A 72 4.70 16.93 -5.69
N PHE A 73 4.43 16.80 -4.39
CA PHE A 73 3.21 17.27 -3.75
C PHE A 73 3.23 18.78 -3.52
N ALA A 74 4.34 19.31 -3.01
CA ALA A 74 4.50 20.74 -2.77
C ALA A 74 4.42 21.54 -4.07
N GLY A 75 4.95 21.02 -5.18
CA GLY A 75 4.82 21.60 -6.52
C GLY A 75 3.38 21.63 -7.01
N ARG A 76 2.65 20.52 -6.87
CA ARG A 76 1.22 20.43 -7.22
C ARG A 76 0.38 21.44 -6.45
N ILE A 77 0.61 21.56 -5.13
CA ILE A 77 -0.10 22.53 -4.29
C ILE A 77 0.31 23.96 -4.64
N ALA A 78 1.61 24.24 -4.85
CA ALA A 78 2.09 25.55 -5.27
C ALA A 78 1.49 26.00 -6.61
N TRP A 79 1.37 25.08 -7.57
CA TRP A 79 0.73 25.31 -8.86
C TRP A 79 -0.75 25.72 -8.70
N ALA A 80 -1.52 24.97 -7.90
CA ALA A 80 -2.93 25.28 -7.65
C ALA A 80 -3.09 26.66 -6.97
N ARG A 81 -2.24 26.95 -5.98
CA ARG A 81 -2.22 28.23 -5.26
C ARG A 81 -1.77 29.41 -6.10
N ASN A 82 -0.92 29.18 -7.09
CA ASN A 82 -0.50 30.23 -8.00
C ASN A 82 -1.70 30.71 -8.84
N TYR A 83 -2.50 29.79 -9.36
CA TYR A 83 -3.74 30.15 -10.07
C TYR A 83 -4.78 30.77 -9.15
N TYR A 84 -4.95 30.23 -7.94
CA TYR A 84 -5.87 30.81 -6.97
C TYR A 84 -5.51 32.27 -6.65
N ARG A 85 -4.24 32.56 -6.29
CA ARG A 85 -3.79 33.92 -6.00
C ARG A 85 -3.94 34.87 -7.19
N ARG A 86 -3.65 34.38 -8.40
CA ARG A 86 -3.80 35.15 -9.65
C ARG A 86 -5.25 35.55 -9.91
N LEU A 87 -6.23 34.76 -9.47
CA LEU A 87 -7.66 35.07 -9.58
C LEU A 87 -8.20 35.86 -8.37
N GLU A 88 -7.70 35.57 -7.18
CA GLU A 88 -8.15 36.17 -5.92
C GLU A 88 -7.84 37.67 -5.86
N GLU A 89 -6.61 38.07 -6.23
CA GLU A 89 -6.18 39.48 -6.19
C GLU A 89 -7.07 40.41 -7.02
N PRO A 90 -7.36 40.14 -8.31
CA PRO A 90 -8.27 40.98 -9.09
C PRO A 90 -9.71 40.91 -8.60
N MET A 91 -10.19 39.74 -8.15
CA MET A 91 -11.55 39.58 -7.65
C MET A 91 -11.79 40.40 -6.38
N ASN A 92 -10.84 40.41 -5.44
CA ASN A 92 -10.91 41.20 -4.21
C ASN A 92 -11.03 42.70 -4.48
N VAL A 93 -10.28 43.24 -5.45
CA VAL A 93 -10.36 44.66 -5.81
C VAL A 93 -11.70 45.01 -6.46
N ILE A 94 -12.21 44.16 -7.35
CA ILE A 94 -13.52 44.37 -8.00
C ILE A 94 -14.65 44.32 -6.97
N CYS A 95 -14.59 43.39 -6.01
CA CYS A 95 -15.56 43.32 -4.91
C CYS A 95 -15.59 44.60 -4.07
N GLN A 96 -14.44 45.21 -3.79
CA GLN A 96 -14.36 46.43 -2.97
C GLN A 96 -14.83 47.68 -3.72
N MET A 97 -14.43 47.85 -4.98
CA MET A 97 -14.60 49.13 -5.69
C MET A 97 -15.78 49.13 -6.68
N ALA A 98 -16.17 47.95 -7.17
CA ALA A 98 -17.15 47.78 -8.23
C ALA A 98 -18.30 46.83 -7.85
N ALA A 99 -18.68 46.79 -6.56
CA ALA A 99 -19.75 45.94 -6.05
C ALA A 99 -21.09 46.09 -6.83
N LYS A 100 -21.41 47.30 -7.28
CA LYS A 100 -22.63 47.57 -8.09
C LYS A 100 -22.61 46.87 -9.46
N ILE A 101 -21.43 46.65 -10.03
CA ILE A 101 -21.27 45.95 -11.31
C ILE A 101 -21.39 44.44 -11.09
N LEU A 102 -20.95 43.92 -9.94
CA LEU A 102 -21.13 42.51 -9.60
C LEU A 102 -22.60 42.12 -9.38
N LEU A 103 -23.47 43.07 -9.04
CA LEU A 103 -24.93 42.83 -8.92
C LEU A 103 -25.66 42.71 -10.27
N SER A 104 -24.99 43.06 -11.38
CA SER A 104 -25.54 42.87 -12.73
C SER A 104 -25.54 41.38 -13.12
N PRO A 105 -26.39 40.94 -14.08
CA PRO A 105 -26.38 39.56 -14.53
C PRO A 105 -25.00 39.13 -15.06
N GLU A 106 -24.29 40.01 -15.77
CA GLU A 106 -22.93 39.74 -16.26
C GLU A 106 -21.90 39.61 -15.11
N GLY A 107 -22.10 40.39 -14.05
CA GLY A 107 -21.27 40.33 -12.84
C GLY A 107 -21.52 39.05 -12.02
N GLN A 108 -22.76 38.56 -11.97
CA GLN A 108 -23.08 37.30 -11.30
C GLN A 108 -22.51 36.08 -12.02
N GLU A 109 -22.50 36.09 -13.35
CA GLU A 109 -21.83 35.07 -14.15
C GLU A 109 -20.33 34.99 -13.81
N LEU A 110 -19.65 36.14 -13.75
CA LEU A 110 -18.25 36.23 -13.34
C LEU A 110 -18.00 35.64 -11.95
N VAL A 111 -18.84 36.00 -10.98
CA VAL A 111 -18.75 35.49 -9.60
C VAL A 111 -18.95 33.97 -9.59
N SER A 112 -19.91 33.45 -10.35
CA SER A 112 -20.17 32.01 -10.45
C SER A 112 -18.95 31.27 -11.02
N SER A 113 -18.42 31.72 -12.16
CA SER A 113 -17.25 31.09 -12.79
C SER A 113 -16.01 31.17 -11.89
N TYR A 114 -15.80 32.29 -11.20
CA TYR A 114 -14.74 32.41 -10.20
C TYR A 114 -14.89 31.39 -9.07
N ASN A 115 -16.09 31.31 -8.47
CA ASN A 115 -16.35 30.41 -7.35
C ASN A 115 -16.20 28.94 -7.74
N ASP A 116 -16.61 28.56 -8.95
CA ASP A 116 -16.44 27.20 -9.46
C ASP A 116 -14.95 26.84 -9.58
N VAL A 117 -14.14 27.68 -10.23
CA VAL A 117 -12.70 27.42 -10.41
C VAL A 117 -11.96 27.47 -9.09
N ALA A 118 -12.22 28.48 -8.26
CA ALA A 118 -11.64 28.61 -6.93
C ALA A 118 -12.00 27.40 -6.05
N GLY A 119 -13.25 26.94 -6.09
CA GLY A 119 -13.72 25.75 -5.40
C GLY A 119 -12.96 24.49 -5.84
N HIS A 120 -12.76 24.28 -7.14
CA HIS A 120 -11.98 23.17 -7.66
C HIS A 120 -10.51 23.20 -7.21
N LEU A 121 -9.87 24.37 -7.23
CA LEU A 121 -8.47 24.53 -6.79
C LEU A 121 -8.29 24.23 -5.30
N VAL A 122 -9.21 24.72 -4.46
CA VAL A 122 -9.19 24.46 -3.01
C VAL A 122 -9.50 22.98 -2.73
N ALA A 123 -10.47 22.39 -3.42
CA ALA A 123 -10.79 20.97 -3.31
C ALA A 123 -9.60 20.07 -3.70
N TYR A 124 -8.83 20.46 -4.71
CA TYR A 124 -7.60 19.79 -5.12
C TYR A 124 -6.55 19.77 -4.00
N GLU A 125 -6.26 20.93 -3.39
CA GLU A 125 -5.33 21.04 -2.26
C GLU A 125 -5.77 20.15 -1.09
N ILE A 126 -7.05 20.22 -0.72
CA ILE A 126 -7.63 19.41 0.36
C ILE A 126 -7.51 17.91 0.04
N THR A 127 -7.75 17.50 -1.20
CA THR A 127 -7.68 16.09 -1.62
C THR A 127 -6.27 15.53 -1.47
N ILE A 128 -5.23 16.31 -1.83
CA ILE A 128 -3.84 15.92 -1.63
C ILE A 128 -3.54 15.73 -0.13
N LEU A 129 -3.91 16.71 0.71
CA LEU A 129 -3.65 16.65 2.15
C LEU A 129 -4.44 15.52 2.85
N LYS A 130 -5.66 15.22 2.39
CA LYS A 130 -6.49 14.13 2.90
C LYS A 130 -5.88 12.75 2.70
N LYS A 131 -4.94 12.56 1.75
CA LYS A 131 -4.22 11.28 1.60
C LYS A 131 -3.51 10.86 2.89
N MET A 132 -3.08 11.80 3.75
CA MET A 132 -2.46 11.49 5.03
C MET A 132 -3.39 10.75 6.01
N ASN A 133 -4.71 10.84 5.84
CA ASN A 133 -5.66 10.07 6.66
C ASN A 133 -5.50 8.56 6.46
N GLY A 134 -4.84 8.11 5.39
CA GLY A 134 -4.49 6.71 5.16
C GLY A 134 -3.62 6.11 6.27
N LEU A 135 -2.91 6.92 7.06
CA LEU A 135 -2.12 6.44 8.20
C LEU A 135 -2.97 5.87 9.34
N SER A 136 -4.25 6.24 9.40
CA SER A 136 -5.21 5.68 10.35
C SER A 136 -5.71 4.29 9.93
N ALA A 137 -5.44 3.86 8.70
CA ALA A 137 -5.82 2.54 8.21
C ALA A 137 -5.00 1.43 8.90
N SER A 138 -5.49 0.20 8.80
CA SER A 138 -4.75 -0.98 9.23
C SER A 138 -3.42 -1.10 8.50
N LEU A 139 -2.44 -1.79 9.10
CA LEU A 139 -1.13 -2.01 8.47
C LEU A 139 -1.22 -2.94 7.27
N LEU A 140 -2.11 -3.94 7.33
CA LEU A 140 -2.21 -5.02 6.36
C LEU A 140 -3.62 -5.13 5.77
N THR A 141 -3.65 -5.60 4.53
CA THR A 141 -4.83 -6.14 3.85
C THR A 141 -4.51 -7.57 3.43
N PHE A 142 -5.48 -8.47 3.49
CA PHE A 142 -5.29 -9.87 3.11
C PHE A 142 -6.05 -10.16 1.83
N SER A 143 -5.39 -10.82 0.88
CA SER A 143 -6.02 -11.39 -0.30
C SER A 143 -6.15 -12.88 -0.12
N ASP A 144 -7.31 -13.43 -0.43
CA ASP A 144 -7.55 -14.89 -0.41
C ASP A 144 -6.84 -15.62 -1.56
N LEU A 145 -6.19 -14.88 -2.47
CA LEU A 145 -5.47 -15.41 -3.62
C LEU A 145 -3.95 -15.25 -3.48
N PRO A 146 -3.17 -16.25 -3.92
CA PRO A 146 -3.57 -17.55 -4.45
C PRO A 146 -4.06 -18.52 -3.37
N GLN A 147 -5.05 -19.34 -3.71
CA GLN A 147 -5.45 -20.47 -2.87
C GLN A 147 -4.32 -21.52 -2.80
N PRO A 148 -4.18 -22.25 -1.68
CA PRO A 148 -5.09 -22.30 -0.53
C PRO A 148 -4.77 -21.33 0.61
N PHE A 149 -3.73 -20.50 0.50
CA PHE A 149 -3.12 -19.84 1.65
C PHE A 149 -3.29 -18.32 1.71
N GLY A 150 -3.67 -17.66 0.60
CA GLY A 150 -3.80 -16.20 0.54
C GLY A 150 -2.46 -15.48 0.78
N ARG A 151 -2.45 -14.15 0.68
CA ARG A 151 -1.25 -13.32 0.91
C ARG A 151 -1.60 -11.99 1.59
N PRO A 152 -0.83 -11.58 2.62
CA PRO A 152 -0.91 -10.24 3.18
C PRO A 152 -0.18 -9.23 2.29
N TYR A 153 -0.76 -8.04 2.17
CA TYR A 153 -0.21 -6.88 1.51
C TYR A 153 -0.15 -5.71 2.47
N VAL A 154 0.87 -4.87 2.31
CA VAL A 154 1.01 -3.65 3.09
C VAL A 154 -0.03 -2.64 2.65
N ASN A 155 -0.88 -2.22 3.57
CA ASN A 155 -1.97 -1.27 3.34
C ASN A 155 -1.48 0.17 3.56
N LEU A 156 -0.57 0.61 2.69
CA LEU A 156 -0.12 1.99 2.64
C LEU A 156 0.17 2.40 1.20
N ASP A 157 -0.43 3.52 0.79
CA ASP A 157 -0.07 4.20 -0.44
C ASP A 157 1.33 4.83 -0.30
N PRO A 158 2.33 4.43 -1.11
CA PRO A 158 3.68 5.01 -1.06
C PRO A 158 3.71 6.53 -1.22
N GLU A 159 2.70 7.11 -1.88
CA GLU A 159 2.54 8.55 -2.02
C GLU A 159 2.45 9.27 -0.67
N ILE A 160 1.90 8.62 0.36
CA ILE A 160 1.78 9.20 1.71
C ILE A 160 3.17 9.44 2.31
N ILE A 161 4.14 8.54 2.11
CA ILE A 161 5.52 8.72 2.59
C ILE A 161 6.18 9.90 1.87
N GLY A 162 5.91 10.05 0.57
CA GLY A 162 6.36 11.21 -0.22
C GLY A 162 5.78 12.52 0.32
N LEU A 163 4.47 12.54 0.58
CA LEU A 163 3.77 13.71 1.12
C LEU A 163 4.32 14.11 2.51
N LEU A 164 4.55 13.13 3.40
CA LEU A 164 5.13 13.38 4.73
C LEU A 164 6.52 14.02 4.65
N ARG A 165 7.37 13.58 3.71
CA ARG A 165 8.71 14.17 3.50
C ARG A 165 8.65 15.62 3.04
N GLU A 166 7.58 15.99 2.33
CA GLU A 166 7.41 17.32 1.76
C GLU A 166 6.72 18.32 2.69
N ILE A 167 6.33 17.92 3.91
CA ILE A 167 5.66 18.80 4.90
C ILE A 167 6.47 20.07 5.17
N ALA A 168 7.80 19.98 5.28
CA ALA A 168 8.66 21.14 5.47
C ALA A 168 8.63 22.12 4.29
N CYS A 169 8.36 21.64 3.07
CA CYS A 169 8.16 22.49 1.89
C CYS A 169 6.76 23.11 1.90
N LEU A 170 5.73 22.36 2.30
CA LEU A 170 4.36 22.86 2.46
C LEU A 170 4.27 23.97 3.49
N ASP A 171 5.04 23.87 4.59
CA ASP A 171 5.11 24.90 5.64
C ASP A 171 5.69 26.21 5.09
N LYS A 172 6.78 26.12 4.32
CA LYS A 172 7.36 27.28 3.61
C LYS A 172 6.41 27.88 2.57
N LEU A 173 5.54 27.08 1.96
CA LEU A 173 4.50 27.52 1.05
C LEU A 173 3.26 28.07 1.78
N GLN A 174 3.31 28.19 3.11
CA GLN A 174 2.22 28.68 3.97
C GLN A 174 0.94 27.85 3.81
N CYS A 175 1.07 26.52 3.69
CA CYS A 175 -0.08 25.63 3.63
C CYS A 175 -0.70 25.45 5.02
N PRO A 176 -2.05 25.44 5.15
CA PRO A 176 -2.70 25.07 6.39
C PRO A 176 -2.50 23.57 6.61
N ILE A 177 -1.37 23.23 7.22
CA ILE A 177 -1.01 21.85 7.53
C ILE A 177 -1.84 21.42 8.74
N PRO A 178 -2.57 20.29 8.67
CA PRO A 178 -3.27 19.76 9.83
C PRO A 178 -2.30 19.52 11.00
N PRO A 179 -2.68 19.82 12.26
CA PRO A 179 -1.79 19.62 13.41
C PRO A 179 -1.21 18.20 13.49
N LEU A 180 -2.03 17.20 13.15
CA LEU A 180 -1.62 15.80 13.06
C LEU A 180 -0.43 15.60 12.12
N ALA A 181 -0.40 16.28 10.97
CA ALA A 181 0.69 16.14 10.00
C ALA A 181 2.02 16.70 10.54
N VAL A 182 1.98 17.75 11.36
CA VAL A 182 3.18 18.31 12.01
C VAL A 182 3.78 17.30 12.99
N GLU A 183 2.94 16.61 13.77
CA GLU A 183 3.39 15.55 14.68
C GLU A 183 3.97 14.35 13.93
N LEU A 184 3.34 13.97 12.82
CA LEU A 184 3.76 12.84 11.99
C LEU A 184 5.03 13.11 11.21
N TRP A 185 5.33 14.37 10.90
CA TRP A 185 6.55 14.74 10.19
C TRP A 185 7.81 14.24 10.93
N ALA A 186 7.85 14.35 12.27
CA ALA A 186 8.94 13.83 13.08
C ALA A 186 9.05 12.29 13.07
N GLN A 187 7.93 11.59 12.79
CA GLN A 187 7.87 10.13 12.72
C GLN A 187 8.06 9.57 11.30
N THR A 188 8.29 10.43 10.30
CA THR A 188 8.40 10.02 8.89
C THR A 188 9.41 8.90 8.66
N ASP A 189 10.59 8.97 9.28
CA ASP A 189 11.61 7.92 9.15
C ASP A 189 11.19 6.60 9.80
N ASN A 190 10.47 6.66 10.94
CA ASN A 190 9.93 5.47 11.60
C ASN A 190 8.85 4.82 10.74
N ILE A 191 7.92 5.61 10.17
CA ILE A 191 6.87 5.11 9.27
C ILE A 191 7.49 4.45 8.04
N ARG A 192 8.51 5.07 7.44
CA ARG A 192 9.26 4.50 6.32
C ARG A 192 9.93 3.19 6.71
N HIS A 193 10.61 3.15 7.84
CA HIS A 193 11.28 1.93 8.30
C HIS A 193 10.27 0.80 8.54
N ASN A 194 9.14 1.10 9.19
CA ASN A 194 8.04 0.15 9.38
C ASN A 194 7.45 -0.33 8.06
N TYR A 195 7.31 0.54 7.06
CA TYR A 195 6.83 0.18 5.73
C TYR A 195 7.75 -0.84 5.04
N GLU A 196 9.06 -0.61 5.04
CA GLU A 196 10.02 -1.55 4.47
C GLU A 196 10.05 -2.88 5.22
N ASN A 197 9.97 -2.85 6.56
CA ASN A 197 9.94 -4.06 7.38
C ASN A 197 8.66 -4.88 7.15
N LEU A 198 7.49 -4.24 7.05
CA LEU A 198 6.23 -4.90 6.73
C LEU A 198 6.24 -5.48 5.31
N LYS A 199 6.82 -4.76 4.35
CA LYS A 199 6.99 -5.24 2.98
C LYS A 199 7.89 -6.48 2.95
N TYR A 200 9.02 -6.45 3.66
CA TYR A 200 9.90 -7.60 3.83
C TYR A 200 9.18 -8.79 4.46
N MET A 201 8.42 -8.56 5.54
CA MET A 201 7.62 -9.60 6.20
C MET A 201 6.58 -10.22 5.25
N CYS A 202 5.87 -9.43 4.45
CA CYS A 202 4.94 -9.92 3.43
C CYS A 202 5.64 -10.79 2.37
N ILE A 203 6.84 -10.38 1.92
CA ILE A 203 7.66 -11.17 0.99
C ILE A 203 8.07 -12.49 1.64
N GLN A 204 8.56 -12.46 2.88
CA GLN A 204 8.98 -13.66 3.59
C GLN A 204 7.84 -14.64 3.82
N TYR A 205 6.63 -14.14 4.11
CA TYR A 205 5.42 -14.95 4.20
C TYR A 205 5.10 -15.60 2.85
N ALA A 206 5.10 -14.83 1.77
CA ALA A 206 4.82 -15.33 0.43
C ALA A 206 5.81 -16.43 -0.01
N GLU A 207 7.10 -16.23 0.22
CA GLU A 207 8.14 -17.22 -0.03
C GLU A 207 7.94 -18.48 0.81
N ALA A 208 7.54 -18.34 2.08
CA ALA A 208 7.24 -19.48 2.95
C ALA A 208 6.07 -20.31 2.40
N MET A 209 5.02 -19.66 1.91
CA MET A 209 3.85 -20.34 1.32
C MET A 209 4.18 -21.03 0.00
N ASP A 210 5.01 -20.41 -0.84
CA ASP A 210 5.43 -20.98 -2.12
C ASP A 210 6.39 -22.17 -1.95
N ALA A 211 7.16 -22.19 -0.86
CA ALA A 211 8.04 -23.29 -0.52
C ALA A 211 7.29 -24.56 -0.06
N VAL A 212 5.99 -24.48 0.26
CA VAL A 212 5.20 -25.63 0.77
C VAL A 212 4.91 -26.63 -0.36
N PRO A 213 5.43 -27.88 -0.27
CA PRO A 213 5.12 -28.92 -1.23
C PRO A 213 3.64 -29.30 -1.26
N ALA A 214 3.14 -29.72 -2.43
CA ALA A 214 1.75 -30.12 -2.61
C ALA A 214 1.29 -31.24 -1.65
N PHE A 215 2.17 -32.19 -1.33
CA PHE A 215 1.82 -33.34 -0.49
C PHE A 215 1.53 -32.97 0.97
N CYS A 216 2.10 -31.87 1.48
CA CYS A 216 1.93 -31.49 2.88
C CYS A 216 0.97 -30.31 3.08
N LYS A 217 0.41 -29.71 2.01
CA LYS A 217 -0.48 -28.54 2.10
C LYS A 217 -1.64 -28.73 3.09
N VAL A 218 -2.26 -29.91 3.09
CA VAL A 218 -3.36 -30.24 4.01
C VAL A 218 -2.85 -30.43 5.44
N MET A 219 -1.68 -31.04 5.59
CA MET A 219 -1.10 -31.38 6.89
C MET A 219 -0.63 -30.15 7.66
N VAL A 220 -0.18 -29.11 6.94
CA VAL A 220 0.34 -27.86 7.53
C VAL A 220 -0.74 -26.82 7.76
N ALA A 221 -1.99 -27.10 7.35
CA ALA A 221 -3.10 -26.17 7.49
C ALA A 221 -3.32 -25.66 8.94
N PRO A 222 -3.20 -26.48 10.00
CA PRO A 222 -3.33 -25.98 11.37
C PRO A 222 -2.20 -25.03 11.78
N THR A 223 -0.95 -25.34 11.41
CA THR A 223 0.20 -24.44 11.66
C THR A 223 0.02 -23.13 10.92
N LEU A 224 -0.49 -23.18 9.69
CA LEU A 224 -0.81 -21.99 8.92
C LEU A 224 -1.90 -21.14 9.58
N MET A 225 -2.93 -21.75 10.16
CA MET A 225 -3.94 -21.00 10.92
C MET A 225 -3.31 -20.25 12.10
N SER A 226 -2.33 -20.85 12.80
CA SER A 226 -1.57 -20.17 13.85
C SER A 226 -0.80 -18.97 13.30
N LEU A 227 -0.08 -19.15 12.19
CA LEU A 227 0.66 -18.07 11.55
C LEU A 227 -0.27 -16.92 11.09
N ASN A 228 -1.43 -17.25 10.50
CA ASN A 228 -2.44 -16.28 10.09
C ASN A 228 -3.03 -15.53 11.30
N ARG A 229 -3.21 -16.20 12.43
CA ARG A 229 -3.64 -15.56 13.67
C ARG A 229 -2.61 -14.56 14.19
N THR A 230 -1.32 -14.84 14.03
CA THR A 230 -0.25 -13.89 14.35
C THR A 230 -0.25 -12.68 13.40
N LEU A 231 -0.81 -12.80 12.19
CA LEU A 231 -0.99 -11.68 11.25
C LEU A 231 -2.21 -10.79 11.59
N GLU A 232 -3.27 -11.33 12.18
CA GLU A 232 -4.53 -10.62 12.48
C GLU A 232 -4.34 -9.25 13.19
N PRO A 233 -3.42 -9.07 14.16
CA PRO A 233 -3.20 -7.77 14.77
C PRO A 233 -2.81 -6.67 13.77
N GLY A 234 -2.09 -7.00 12.70
CA GLY A 234 -1.75 -6.04 11.64
C GLY A 234 -2.96 -5.68 10.75
N MET A 235 -3.99 -6.52 10.73
CA MET A 235 -5.20 -6.29 9.95
C MET A 235 -6.27 -5.49 10.72
N TYR A 236 -6.34 -5.65 12.05
CA TYR A 236 -7.46 -5.10 12.83
C TYR A 236 -7.06 -4.25 14.04
N LEU A 237 -5.86 -4.44 14.61
CA LEU A 237 -5.46 -3.81 15.87
C LEU A 237 -4.46 -2.66 15.69
N HIS A 238 -3.48 -2.85 14.81
CA HIS A 238 -2.42 -1.90 14.56
C HIS A 238 -2.72 -1.00 13.35
N ASN A 239 -2.31 0.25 13.47
CA ASN A 239 -2.27 1.23 12.40
C ASN A 239 -0.86 1.83 12.30
N TRP A 240 -0.62 2.70 11.31
CA TRP A 240 0.69 3.28 11.05
C TRP A 240 1.21 4.23 12.15
N LEU A 241 0.34 4.60 13.09
CA LEU A 241 0.64 5.44 14.25
C LEU A 241 1.00 4.62 15.51
N SER A 242 0.90 3.29 15.43
CA SER A 242 1.12 2.41 16.56
C SER A 242 2.61 2.35 16.92
N ILE A 243 2.94 2.51 18.21
CA ILE A 243 4.33 2.38 18.70
C ILE A 243 4.81 0.93 18.64
N GLY A 244 3.89 -0.04 18.71
CA GLY A 244 4.17 -1.48 18.78
C GLY A 244 4.52 -2.16 17.46
N VAL A 245 4.52 -1.46 16.32
CA VAL A 245 4.73 -2.08 14.99
C VAL A 245 6.03 -2.87 14.88
N PRO A 246 7.20 -2.37 15.33
CA PRO A 246 8.45 -3.12 15.19
C PRO A 246 8.42 -4.47 15.93
N LYS A 247 7.86 -4.50 17.15
CA LYS A 247 7.74 -5.74 17.94
C LYS A 247 6.76 -6.72 17.29
N TYR A 248 5.65 -6.21 16.76
CA TYR A 248 4.69 -7.00 16.00
C TYR A 248 5.35 -7.64 14.77
N VAL A 249 6.06 -6.85 13.95
CA VAL A 249 6.74 -7.37 12.76
C VAL A 249 7.74 -8.46 13.12
N GLN A 250 8.54 -8.25 14.17
CA GLN A 250 9.49 -9.27 14.63
C GLN A 250 8.78 -10.56 15.05
N SER A 251 7.69 -10.46 15.83
CA SER A 251 6.93 -11.63 16.26
C SER A 251 6.34 -12.42 15.08
N VAL A 252 5.93 -11.75 14.00
CA VAL A 252 5.45 -12.43 12.79
C VAL A 252 6.61 -13.08 12.05
N LEU A 253 7.74 -12.40 11.90
CA LEU A 253 8.94 -12.95 11.25
C LEU A 253 9.45 -14.21 11.98
N ASP A 254 9.49 -14.18 13.31
CA ASP A 254 9.90 -15.33 14.12
C ASP A 254 8.98 -16.55 13.89
N GLU A 255 7.67 -16.32 13.79
CA GLU A 255 6.69 -17.39 13.50
C GLU A 255 6.80 -17.89 12.04
N ILE A 256 7.12 -17.01 11.09
CA ILE A 256 7.42 -17.39 9.69
C ILE A 256 8.67 -18.28 9.66
N ASP A 257 9.73 -17.92 10.37
CA ASP A 257 10.97 -18.69 10.39
C ASP A 257 10.77 -20.07 11.05
N ARG A 258 10.03 -20.13 12.16
CA ARG A 258 9.59 -21.39 12.76
C ARG A 258 8.81 -22.26 11.77
N PHE A 259 7.87 -21.68 11.04
CA PHE A 259 7.11 -22.40 10.00
C PHE A 259 8.02 -22.93 8.89
N LYS A 260 8.95 -22.12 8.39
CA LYS A 260 9.92 -22.54 7.38
C LYS A 260 10.79 -23.69 7.86
N ASP A 261 11.24 -23.67 9.11
CA ASP A 261 12.02 -24.76 9.69
C ASP A 261 11.23 -26.06 9.79
N LEU A 262 9.95 -26.00 10.17
CA LEU A 262 9.06 -27.16 10.17
C LEU A 262 8.92 -27.75 8.76
N ILE A 263 8.67 -26.91 7.75
CA ILE A 263 8.55 -27.35 6.35
C ILE A 263 9.85 -27.99 5.86
N ARG A 264 11.01 -27.39 6.15
CA ARG A 264 12.33 -27.96 5.79
C ARG A 264 12.53 -29.34 6.41
N GLN A 265 12.20 -29.52 7.70
CA GLN A 265 12.32 -30.80 8.39
C GLN A 265 11.41 -31.87 7.76
N ILE A 266 10.17 -31.51 7.43
CA ILE A 266 9.22 -32.39 6.75
C ILE A 266 9.76 -32.81 5.38
N ILE A 267 10.25 -31.86 4.59
CA ILE A 267 10.83 -32.13 3.26
C ILE A 267 12.05 -33.05 3.37
N ASP A 268 12.94 -32.80 4.33
CA ASP A 268 14.14 -33.62 4.53
C ASP A 268 13.80 -35.07 4.87
N ILE A 269 12.89 -35.27 5.84
CA ILE A 269 12.43 -36.62 6.22
C ILE A 269 11.77 -37.30 5.02
N ARG A 270 10.94 -36.57 4.26
CA ARG A 270 10.27 -37.11 3.07
C ARG A 270 11.28 -37.60 2.04
N ASN A 271 12.16 -36.71 1.59
CA ASN A 271 13.03 -36.99 0.45
C ASN A 271 14.13 -37.99 0.82
N ASN A 272 14.80 -37.78 1.95
CA ASN A 272 16.03 -38.48 2.27
C ASN A 272 15.82 -39.76 3.07
N ARG A 273 14.70 -39.88 3.80
CA ARG A 273 14.45 -41.02 4.70
C ARG A 273 13.26 -41.87 4.31
N ILE A 274 12.33 -41.34 3.52
CA ILE A 274 11.19 -42.08 2.99
C ILE A 274 11.43 -42.41 1.52
N ASP A 275 11.45 -41.41 0.64
CA ASP A 275 11.50 -41.64 -0.81
C ASP A 275 12.80 -42.31 -1.25
N LYS A 276 13.96 -41.94 -0.67
CA LYS A 276 15.24 -42.64 -0.90
C LYS A 276 15.18 -44.11 -0.49
N VAL A 277 14.64 -44.42 0.70
CA VAL A 277 14.54 -45.79 1.22
C VAL A 277 13.58 -46.63 0.37
N ILE A 278 12.48 -46.04 -0.10
CA ILE A 278 11.55 -46.69 -1.04
C ILE A 278 12.24 -46.95 -2.39
N GLY A 279 13.06 -46.01 -2.86
CA GLY A 279 13.90 -46.19 -4.05
C GLY A 279 14.89 -47.35 -3.90
N ASP A 280 15.61 -47.40 -2.79
CA ASP A 280 16.56 -48.47 -2.47
C ASP A 280 15.86 -49.84 -2.36
N LEU A 281 14.65 -49.87 -1.79
CA LEU A 281 13.81 -51.07 -1.74
C LEU A 281 13.45 -51.56 -3.15
N GLY A 282 13.10 -50.64 -4.05
CA GLY A 282 12.80 -50.95 -5.45
C GLY A 282 14.01 -51.44 -6.26
N LEU A 283 15.22 -51.05 -5.86
CA LEU A 283 16.49 -51.47 -6.49
C LEU A 283 17.09 -52.73 -5.88
N THR A 284 16.46 -53.31 -4.84
CA THR A 284 17.02 -54.46 -4.15
C THR A 284 16.96 -55.70 -5.05
N LYS A 285 18.13 -56.22 -5.44
CA LYS A 285 18.24 -57.47 -6.21
C LYS A 285 17.92 -58.66 -5.32
N MET A 286 16.85 -59.39 -5.65
CA MET A 286 16.48 -60.62 -4.94
C MET A 286 17.36 -61.83 -5.29
N LEU A 287 17.83 -61.87 -6.54
CA LEU A 287 18.62 -62.97 -7.05
C LEU A 287 19.66 -62.42 -8.03
N ASP A 288 20.91 -62.83 -7.88
CA ASP A 288 21.96 -62.55 -8.85
C ASP A 288 22.43 -63.89 -9.42
N LEU A 289 22.15 -64.10 -10.71
CA LEU A 289 22.48 -65.33 -11.41
C LEU A 289 23.93 -65.29 -11.91
N PRO A 290 24.63 -66.44 -11.95
CA PRO A 290 25.97 -66.51 -12.52
C PRO A 290 25.98 -66.03 -13.97
N GLY A 291 27.02 -65.29 -14.36
CA GLY A 291 27.17 -64.79 -15.71
C GLY A 291 27.56 -65.90 -16.70
N PRO A 292 27.53 -65.61 -18.02
CA PRO A 292 27.89 -66.59 -19.06
C PRO A 292 29.34 -67.09 -19.00
N ASN A 293 30.22 -66.40 -18.27
CA ASN A 293 31.62 -66.78 -18.07
C ASN A 293 31.88 -67.48 -16.72
N ASP A 294 30.87 -67.58 -15.85
CA ASP A 294 31.00 -68.24 -14.56
C ASP A 294 30.80 -69.76 -14.70
N PRO A 295 31.48 -70.57 -13.87
CA PRO A 295 31.26 -72.01 -13.86
C PRO A 295 29.80 -72.33 -13.53
N CYS A 296 29.19 -73.21 -14.32
CA CYS A 296 27.79 -73.62 -14.13
C CYS A 296 27.65 -74.34 -12.78
N PRO A 297 26.88 -73.80 -11.81
CA PRO A 297 26.77 -74.41 -10.50
C PRO A 297 26.02 -75.75 -10.54
N GLU A 298 26.32 -76.68 -9.65
CA GLU A 298 25.45 -77.84 -9.42
C GLU A 298 24.08 -77.38 -8.88
N ILE A 299 23.03 -78.15 -9.17
CA ILE A 299 21.64 -77.84 -8.78
C ILE A 299 21.52 -77.56 -7.27
N MET A 300 22.19 -78.36 -6.43
CA MET A 300 22.15 -78.18 -4.97
C MET A 300 22.83 -76.89 -4.51
N ASP A 301 23.94 -76.52 -5.15
CA ASP A 301 24.64 -75.27 -4.87
C ASP A 301 23.82 -74.06 -5.33
N LEU A 302 23.14 -74.17 -6.47
CA LEU A 302 22.24 -73.12 -6.97
C LEU A 302 21.04 -72.93 -6.05
N VAL A 303 20.42 -74.01 -5.54
CA VAL A 303 19.35 -73.93 -4.53
C VAL A 303 19.85 -73.28 -3.25
N ARG A 304 21.05 -73.65 -2.78
CA ARG A 304 21.66 -73.05 -1.58
C ARG A 304 21.93 -71.56 -1.77
N LEU A 305 22.50 -71.17 -2.91
CA LEU A 305 22.80 -69.77 -3.26
C LEU A 305 21.52 -68.94 -3.37
N THR A 306 20.49 -69.46 -4.06
CA THR A 306 19.18 -68.83 -4.21
C THR A 306 18.52 -68.62 -2.85
N LYS A 307 18.55 -69.64 -1.97
CA LYS A 307 17.99 -69.53 -0.62
C LYS A 307 18.74 -68.49 0.21
N GLN A 308 20.08 -68.48 0.15
CA GLN A 308 20.91 -67.52 0.87
C GLN A 308 20.67 -66.07 0.39
N GLN A 309 20.69 -65.83 -0.92
CA GLN A 309 20.44 -64.51 -1.51
C GLN A 309 19.02 -64.01 -1.22
N THR A 310 17.99 -64.86 -1.41
CA THR A 310 16.60 -64.49 -1.12
C THR A 310 16.40 -64.17 0.36
N THR A 311 17.01 -64.93 1.28
CA THR A 311 16.89 -64.67 2.72
C THR A 311 17.54 -63.33 3.09
N ALA A 312 18.76 -63.09 2.61
CA ALA A 312 19.48 -61.83 2.84
C ALA A 312 18.75 -60.62 2.24
N ALA A 313 18.22 -60.75 1.02
CA ALA A 313 17.41 -59.71 0.39
C ALA A 313 16.12 -59.43 1.19
N THR A 314 15.44 -60.48 1.67
CA THR A 314 14.23 -60.34 2.49
C THR A 314 14.51 -59.60 3.80
N GLU A 315 15.59 -59.95 4.50
CA GLU A 315 16.01 -59.25 5.74
C GLU A 315 16.37 -57.78 5.46
N GLY A 316 17.13 -57.51 4.39
CA GLY A 316 17.47 -56.16 3.95
C GLY A 316 16.23 -55.32 3.65
N MET A 317 15.29 -55.87 2.88
CA MET A 317 14.02 -55.23 2.55
C MET A 317 13.16 -54.96 3.79
N ASN A 318 13.11 -55.89 4.75
CA ASN A 318 12.39 -55.71 6.00
C ASN A 318 12.97 -54.56 6.84
N ASN A 319 14.30 -54.46 6.91
CA ASN A 319 15.00 -53.37 7.58
C ASN A 319 14.71 -52.01 6.92
N LEU A 320 14.78 -51.94 5.59
CA LEU A 320 14.43 -50.73 4.83
C LEU A 320 12.97 -50.32 5.06
N THR A 321 12.04 -51.28 4.97
CA THR A 321 10.60 -51.02 5.18
C THR A 321 10.34 -50.49 6.59
N THR A 322 10.97 -51.09 7.61
CA THR A 322 10.86 -50.64 9.00
C THR A 322 11.44 -49.24 9.19
N ALA A 323 12.56 -48.92 8.52
CA ALA A 323 13.16 -47.58 8.58
C ALA A 323 12.25 -46.51 7.95
N ALA A 324 11.66 -46.79 6.78
CA ALA A 324 10.70 -45.89 6.13
C ALA A 324 9.45 -45.68 6.99
N LEU A 325 8.93 -46.73 7.64
CA LEU A 325 7.81 -46.63 8.56
C LEU A 325 8.14 -45.74 9.77
N LYS A 326 9.31 -45.93 10.39
CA LYS A 326 9.77 -45.08 11.50
C LYS A 326 9.90 -43.61 11.09
N ALA A 327 10.46 -43.34 9.91
CA ALA A 327 10.58 -41.98 9.38
C ALA A 327 9.21 -41.33 9.13
N THR A 328 8.23 -42.10 8.63
CA THR A 328 6.87 -41.62 8.43
C THR A 328 6.19 -41.27 9.76
N VAL A 329 6.35 -42.12 10.78
CA VAL A 329 5.83 -41.85 12.14
C VAL A 329 6.50 -40.62 12.76
N GLU A 330 7.80 -40.43 12.55
CA GLU A 330 8.53 -39.25 13.02
C GLU A 330 8.00 -37.96 12.37
N MET A 331 7.77 -37.96 11.05
CA MET A 331 7.14 -36.83 10.35
C MET A 331 5.77 -36.49 10.93
N LEU A 332 4.92 -37.49 11.19
CA LEU A 332 3.60 -37.27 11.80
C LEU A 332 3.71 -36.71 13.21
N ASN A 333 4.64 -37.22 14.02
CA ASN A 333 4.86 -36.75 15.38
C ASN A 333 5.37 -35.30 15.41
N LEU A 334 6.18 -34.86 14.45
CA LEU A 334 6.59 -33.46 14.33
C LEU A 334 5.40 -32.53 14.12
N LEU A 335 4.49 -32.89 13.21
CA LEU A 335 3.28 -32.13 12.94
C LEU A 335 2.31 -32.12 14.13
N LEU A 336 2.16 -33.26 14.81
CA LEU A 336 1.32 -33.35 16.01
C LEU A 336 1.86 -32.49 17.16
N ARG A 337 3.18 -32.51 17.39
CA ARG A 337 3.81 -31.66 18.41
C ARG A 337 3.60 -30.17 18.12
N ASP A 338 3.74 -29.77 16.86
CA ASP A 338 3.50 -28.38 16.47
C ASP A 338 2.02 -27.98 16.65
N TYR A 339 1.09 -28.86 16.29
CA TYR A 339 -0.33 -28.68 16.53
C TYR A 339 -0.67 -28.51 18.03
N ASP A 340 -0.10 -29.35 18.88
CA ASP A 340 -0.33 -29.30 20.33
C ASP A 340 0.22 -28.00 20.95
N GLN A 341 1.40 -27.54 20.51
CA GLN A 341 1.95 -26.25 20.95
C GLN A 341 1.07 -25.07 20.55
N ASN A 342 0.54 -25.09 19.33
CA ASN A 342 -0.28 -23.99 18.81
C ASN A 342 -1.71 -24.02 19.41
N SER A 343 -2.26 -25.20 19.69
CA SER A 343 -3.56 -25.34 20.36
C SER A 343 -3.49 -24.91 21.84
N ALA A 344 -2.43 -25.26 22.58
CA ALA A 344 -2.23 -24.78 23.95
C ALA A 344 -2.16 -23.24 24.04
N THR A 345 -1.55 -22.61 23.04
CA THR A 345 -1.44 -21.14 22.94
C THR A 345 -2.80 -20.49 22.60
N SER A 346 -3.66 -21.21 21.88
CA SER A 346 -5.00 -20.74 21.47
C SER A 346 -6.03 -20.70 22.60
N VAL A 347 -5.90 -21.54 23.63
CA VAL A 347 -6.83 -21.63 24.78
C VAL A 347 -6.68 -20.43 25.74
N GLY A 348 -5.57 -19.70 25.68
CA GLY A 348 -5.35 -18.48 26.46
C GLY A 348 -6.03 -17.22 25.90
N TYR A 349 -6.62 -17.30 24.70
CA TYR A 349 -7.25 -16.18 24.01
C TYR A 349 -8.62 -16.60 23.45
N GLU A 350 -9.63 -16.67 24.33
CA GLU A 350 -11.05 -16.58 23.94
C GLU A 350 -11.55 -15.12 24.04
N PRO A 351 -12.57 -14.71 23.26
CA PRO A 351 -12.38 -13.71 22.24
C PRO A 351 -13.03 -12.37 22.58
N THR A 352 -12.20 -11.38 22.92
CA THR A 352 -12.56 -9.95 22.87
C THR A 352 -12.85 -9.48 21.42
N ALA A 353 -12.42 -10.23 20.40
CA ALA A 353 -12.70 -9.93 18.99
C ALA A 353 -14.20 -10.07 18.61
N LYS A 354 -14.94 -11.03 19.21
CA LYS A 354 -16.40 -11.13 19.01
C LYS A 354 -17.18 -9.97 19.66
N ALA A 355 -16.62 -9.37 20.72
CA ALA A 355 -17.20 -8.20 21.38
C ALA A 355 -16.93 -6.88 20.61
N ILE A 356 -15.83 -6.81 19.85
CA ILE A 356 -15.48 -5.63 19.05
C ILE A 356 -16.18 -5.66 17.69
N ALA A 357 -16.27 -6.83 17.03
CA ALA A 357 -17.02 -6.99 15.78
C ALA A 357 -18.53 -6.72 15.94
N SER A 358 -19.11 -7.09 17.08
CA SER A 358 -20.52 -6.77 17.40
C SER A 358 -20.75 -5.30 17.73
N ARG A 359 -19.70 -4.53 18.07
CA ARG A 359 -19.76 -3.09 18.32
C ARG A 359 -19.63 -2.28 17.03
N ALA A 360 -18.82 -2.74 16.07
CA ALA A 360 -18.74 -2.14 14.73
C ALA A 360 -20.03 -2.33 13.92
N ALA A 361 -20.62 -3.54 13.97
CA ALA A 361 -21.87 -3.86 13.26
C ALA A 361 -23.11 -3.12 13.80
N ARG A 362 -23.09 -2.66 15.06
CA ARG A 362 -24.16 -1.84 15.65
C ARG A 362 -24.07 -0.34 15.33
N SER A 363 -22.97 0.13 14.73
CA SER A 363 -22.84 1.52 14.28
C SER A 363 -23.30 1.76 12.85
N HIS A 364 -23.71 0.71 12.12
CA HIS A 364 -24.19 0.76 10.72
C HIS A 364 -25.66 0.35 10.54
N ARG A 365 -26.41 0.23 11.65
CA ARG A 365 -27.87 0.08 11.72
C ARG A 365 -28.27 0.81 13.00
N GLU A 366 -28.89 1.99 13.06
CA GLU A 366 -29.91 2.71 12.28
C GLU A 366 -29.98 4.14 12.87
N PRO A 367 -30.81 5.06 12.34
CA PRO A 367 -31.48 5.04 11.03
C PRO A 367 -30.95 6.12 10.07
#